data_AF-A0A947BGY2-F1
#
_entry.id   AF-A0A947BGY2-F1
#
_cell.length_a   1.000
_cell.length_b   1.000
_cell.length_c   1.000
_cell.angle_alpha   90.00
_cell.angle_beta   90.00
_cell.angle_gamma   90.00
#
_symmetry.space_group_name_H-M   'P 1'
#
loop_
_entity.id
_entity.type
_entity.pdbx_description
1 polymer ?
#
loop_
_entity_poly.entity_id
_entity_poly.type
_entity_poly.pdbx_seq_one_letter_code
_entity_poly.pdbx_strand_id
1 'polypeptide(L)' 'PALVINARYDPVHPLAQGQKLASGIPDAELLVYDTANHIPIPGHRLWDRYVEDILSFLNDA' A
#
# COMPACT_ATOMS: atom_id res chain seq x y z
N PRO A 1 -8.23 7.70 -10.37
CA PRO A 1 -7.09 6.84 -9.96
C PRO A 1 -6.80 6.98 -8.47
N ALA A 2 -6.57 5.85 -7.78
CA ALA A 2 -6.16 5.82 -6.37
C ALA A 2 -5.21 4.63 -6.10
N LEU A 3 -4.18 4.83 -5.30
CA LEU A 3 -3.30 3.76 -4.84
C LEU A 3 -3.68 3.34 -3.42
N VAL A 4 -4.04 2.07 -3.24
CA VAL A 4 -4.26 1.43 -1.94
C VAL A 4 -3.04 0.59 -1.61
N ILE A 5 -2.36 0.88 -0.51
CA ILE A 5 -1.21 0.09 -0.04
C ILE A 5 -1.63 -0.63 1.24
N ASN A 6 -1.41 -1.95 1.32
CA ASN A 6 -1.68 -2.73 2.54
C ASN A 6 -0.58 -3.77 2.78
N ALA A 7 -0.28 -4.06 4.05
CA ALA A 7 0.60 -5.18 4.37
C ALA A 7 -0.17 -6.51 4.36
N ARG A 8 0.49 -7.60 3.92
CA ARG A 8 -0.09 -8.97 3.89
C ARG A 8 -0.44 -9.48 5.28
N TYR A 9 0.41 -9.20 6.25
CA TYR A 9 0.29 -9.68 7.64
C TYR A 9 0.02 -8.55 8.62
N ASP A 10 -0.69 -7.51 8.15
CA ASP A 10 -1.04 -6.34 8.94
C ASP A 10 -1.86 -6.71 10.19
N PRO A 11 -1.34 -6.45 11.41
CA PRO A 11 -2.04 -6.78 12.65
C PRO A 11 -3.10 -5.74 13.04
N VAL A 12 -3.12 -4.57 12.41
CA VAL A 12 -4.04 -3.46 12.72
C VAL A 12 -5.22 -3.47 11.74
N HIS A 13 -4.93 -3.50 10.45
CA HIS A 13 -5.91 -3.49 9.37
C HIS A 13 -5.70 -4.68 8.43
N PRO A 14 -6.47 -5.77 8.59
CA PRO A 14 -6.32 -6.97 7.77
C PRO A 14 -6.40 -6.67 6.27
N LEU A 15 -5.63 -7.38 5.44
CA LEU A 15 -5.58 -7.21 3.97
C LEU A 15 -6.97 -7.14 3.30
N ALA A 16 -7.96 -7.87 3.83
CA ALA A 16 -9.33 -7.83 3.34
C ALA A 16 -9.95 -6.41 3.33
N GLN A 17 -9.53 -5.51 4.22
CA GLN A 17 -9.97 -4.13 4.23
C GLN A 17 -9.38 -3.33 3.06
N GLY A 18 -8.08 -3.48 2.78
CA GLY A 18 -7.44 -2.89 1.60
C GLY A 18 -8.04 -3.42 0.29
N GLN A 19 -8.32 -4.72 0.22
CA GLN A 19 -9.02 -5.34 -0.92
C GLN A 19 -10.43 -4.76 -1.11
N LYS A 20 -11.18 -4.60 -0.03
CA LYS A 20 -12.52 -4.01 -0.06
C LYS A 20 -12.47 -2.57 -0.59
N LEU A 21 -11.53 -1.76 -0.09
CA LEU A 21 -11.36 -0.37 -0.54
C LEU A 21 -11.03 -0.29 -2.03
N ALA A 22 -10.02 -1.04 -2.49
CA ALA A 22 -9.63 -1.05 -3.89
C ALA A 22 -10.76 -1.51 -4.83
N SER A 23 -11.56 -2.50 -4.41
CA SER A 23 -12.72 -2.96 -5.20
C SER A 23 -13.85 -1.93 -5.33
N GLY A 24 -13.91 -0.95 -4.42
CA GLY A 24 -14.97 0.05 -4.36
C GLY A 24 -14.62 1.39 -5.02
N ILE A 25 -13.36 1.60 -5.40
CA ILE A 25 -12.87 2.85 -6.00
C ILE A 25 -12.57 2.60 -7.48
N PRO A 26 -13.22 3.32 -8.41
CA PRO A 26 -12.90 3.24 -9.83
C PRO A 26 -11.42 3.57 -10.09
N ASP A 27 -10.78 2.76 -10.95
CA ASP A 27 -9.38 2.90 -11.34
C ASP A 27 -8.40 2.87 -10.16
N ALA A 28 -8.73 2.12 -9.11
CA ALA A 28 -7.83 1.91 -7.99
C ALA A 28 -6.88 0.73 -8.20
N GLU A 29 -5.65 0.92 -7.74
CA GLU A 29 -4.60 -0.08 -7.70
C GLU A 29 -4.40 -0.55 -6.25
N LEU A 30 -4.20 -1.85 -6.05
CA LEU A 30 -3.85 -2.42 -4.76
C LEU A 30 -2.42 -2.95 -4.78
N LEU A 31 -1.55 -2.32 -4.01
CA LEU A 31 -0.18 -2.77 -3.74
C LEU A 31 -0.12 -3.49 -2.39
N VAL A 32 0.42 -4.71 -2.37
CA VAL A 32 0.52 -5.51 -1.15
C VAL A 32 1.98 -5.78 -0.80
N TYR A 33 2.43 -5.31 0.36
CA TYR A 33 3.77 -5.62 0.86
C TYR A 33 3.79 -6.91 1.68
N ASP A 34 4.84 -7.72 1.48
CA ASP A 34 5.09 -8.92 2.27
C ASP A 34 5.77 -8.56 3.61
N THR A 35 4.96 -8.13 4.56
CA THR A 35 5.39 -7.67 5.88
C THR A 35 4.24 -7.76 6.89
N ALA A 36 4.59 -7.76 8.17
CA ALA A 36 3.66 -7.58 9.28
C ALA A 36 3.61 -6.12 9.79
N ASN A 37 4.45 -5.24 9.26
CA ASN A 37 4.42 -3.83 9.62
C ASN A 37 3.27 -3.12 8.90
N HIS A 38 2.39 -2.48 9.67
CA HIS A 38 1.27 -1.70 9.13
C HIS A 38 1.75 -0.55 8.22
N ILE A 39 2.80 0.15 8.65
CA ILE A 39 3.41 1.25 7.90
C ILE A 39 4.95 1.16 7.96
N PRO A 40 5.66 1.23 6.83
CA PRO A 40 7.09 1.44 6.82
C PRO A 40 7.43 2.83 7.38
N ILE A 41 8.36 2.88 8.34
CA ILE A 41 8.91 4.14 8.88
C ILE A 41 10.34 4.36 8.34
N PRO A 42 10.88 5.60 8.38
CA PRO A 42 12.26 5.85 7.97
C PRO A 42 13.26 4.88 8.64
N GLY A 43 14.16 4.31 7.84
CA GLY A 43 15.11 3.28 8.28
C GLY A 43 14.58 1.84 8.21
N HIS A 44 13.29 1.63 7.96
CA HIS A 44 12.77 0.30 7.64
C HIS A 44 13.22 -0.12 6.23
N ARG A 45 13.47 -1.42 6.01
CA ARG A 45 13.93 -1.95 4.71
C ARG A 45 13.02 -1.64 3.52
N LEU A 46 11.73 -1.44 3.78
CA LEU A 46 10.72 -1.10 2.76
C LEU A 46 10.51 0.41 2.60
N TRP A 47 11.19 1.26 3.39
CA TRP A 47 10.94 2.71 3.37
C TRP A 47 11.17 3.31 1.98
N ASP A 48 12.33 3.08 1.40
CA ASP A 48 12.68 3.67 0.10
C ASP A 48 11.72 3.17 -0.99
N ARG A 49 11.37 1.88 -0.95
CA ARG A 49 10.41 1.29 -1.88
C ARG A 49 8.99 1.85 -1.69
N TYR A 50 8.55 2.05 -0.45
CA TYR A 50 7.26 2.64 -0.11
C TYR A 50 7.13 4.06 -0.67
N VAL A 51 8.18 4.87 -0.50
CA VAL A 51 8.23 6.23 -1.05
C VAL A 51 8.28 6.19 -2.58
N GLU A 52 9.09 5.32 -3.18
CA GLU A 52 9.17 5.14 -4.64
C GLU A 52 7.83 4.77 -5.26
N ASP A 53 7.12 3.78 -4.69
CA ASP A 53 5.83 3.32 -5.20
C ASP A 53 4.77 4.44 -5.15
N ILE A 54 4.76 5.26 -4.09
CA ILE A 54 3.87 6.44 -3.99
C ILE A 54 4.24 7.49 -5.04
N LEU A 55 5.53 7.83 -5.17
CA LEU A 55 5.98 8.85 -6.12
C LEU A 55 5.76 8.43 -7.58
N SER A 56 5.95 7.14 -7.90
CA SER A 56 5.66 6.60 -9.24
C SER A 56 4.18 6.80 -9.57
N PHE A 57 3.29 6.37 -8.68
CA PHE A 57 1.85 6.53 -8.89
C PHE A 57 1.43 8.00 -9.07
N LEU A 58 2.03 8.93 -8.32
CA LEU A 58 1.73 10.35 -8.45
C LEU A 58 2.28 10.98 -9.75
N ASN A 59 3.33 10.41 -10.34
CA ASN A 59 3.91 10.91 -11.58
C ASN A 59 3.26 10.29 -12.84
N ASP A 60 2.65 9.11 -12.70
CA ASP A 60 1.93 8.42 -13.78
C ASP A 60 0.46 8.91 -13.94
N ALA A 61 -0.01 9.75 -13.02
CA ALA A 61 -1.39 10.27 -12.94
C ALA A 61 -1.62 11.60 -13.68
#